data_AF-A0A2N5KGG6-F1
#
_entry.id   AF-A0A2N5KGG6-F1
#
_cell.length_a   1.000
_cell.length_b   1.000
_cell.length_c   1.000
_cell.angle_alpha   90.00
_cell.angle_beta   90.00
_cell.angle_gamma   90.00
#
_symmetry.space_group_name_H-M   'P 1'
#
loop_
_entity.id
_entity.type
_entity.pdbx_description
1 polymer ?
#
loop_
_entity_poly.entity_id
_entity_poly.type
_entity_poly.pdbx_seq_one_letter_code
_entity_poly.pdbx_strand_id
1 'polypeptide(L)'
;MAKRKRDYKAEYRRRIERGLSKGQTRSQARGHPRSGEGHASRRGSTPRYDRRLEEGLKEMRRGKSLKAAAKSAHVAPERLRKYAAQTGVVQKERSRWVVKNDRRSRELQIFSGGRALTIVVPGYAEAELIGRYMSAVGEFLRTNNASNLRPFVGEQVADVNGRTYLLETRPNLLYRLHALGVEPFEQVYRIVS
;
A
#
# COMPACT_ATOMS: atom_id res chain seq x y z
N MET A 1 -4.62 -0.29 44.34
CA MET A 1 -3.29 -0.74 43.84
C MET A 1 -2.34 0.46 43.81
N ALA A 2 -1.39 0.55 44.73
CA ALA A 2 -0.44 1.66 44.77
C ALA A 2 0.47 1.65 43.53
N LYS A 3 0.61 2.78 42.84
CA LYS A 3 1.42 2.92 41.63
C LYS A 3 2.89 2.77 42.00
N ARG A 4 3.50 1.64 41.65
CA ARG A 4 4.90 1.30 41.94
C ARG A 4 5.84 2.46 41.55
N LYS A 5 6.63 2.97 42.50
CA LYS A 5 7.55 4.10 42.30
C LYS A 5 8.58 3.71 41.23
N ARG A 6 8.66 4.49 40.15
CA ARG A 6 9.61 4.24 39.05
C ARG A 6 11.04 4.55 39.52
N ASP A 7 11.96 3.63 39.26
CA ASP A 7 13.40 3.85 39.45
C ASP A 7 14.01 4.43 38.17
N TYR A 8 14.04 5.76 38.11
CA TYR A 8 14.57 6.51 36.98
C TYR A 8 16.07 6.25 36.75
N LYS A 9 16.84 5.93 37.80
CA LYS A 9 18.29 5.69 37.69
C LYS A 9 18.55 4.32 37.05
N ALA A 10 17.83 3.29 37.48
CA ALA A 10 17.90 1.98 36.85
C ALA A 10 17.35 2.01 35.41
N GLU A 11 16.27 2.74 35.16
CA GLU A 11 15.71 2.91 33.81
C GLU A 11 16.70 3.61 32.87
N TYR A 12 17.35 4.68 33.34
CA TYR A 12 18.37 5.40 32.59
C TYR A 12 19.59 4.52 32.29
N ARG A 13 20.10 3.76 33.27
CA ARG A 13 21.21 2.83 33.07
C ARG A 13 20.88 1.80 32.00
N ARG A 14 19.71 1.16 32.09
CA ARG A 14 19.23 0.18 31.08
C ARG A 14 19.14 0.81 29.68
N ARG A 15 18.71 2.07 29.59
CA ARG A 15 18.64 2.80 28.32
C ARG A 15 20.02 2.98 27.70
N ILE A 16 21.02 3.37 28.50
CA ILE A 16 22.40 3.56 28.03
C ILE A 16 23.03 2.22 27.64
N GLU A 17 22.93 1.20 28.49
CA GLU A 17 23.46 -0.16 28.22
C GLU A 17 22.87 -0.73 26.92
N ARG A 18 21.56 -0.60 26.72
CA ARG A 18 20.88 -1.03 25.49
C ARG A 18 21.33 -0.24 24.25
N GLY A 19 21.64 1.05 24.40
CA GLY A 19 22.15 1.85 23.29
C GLY A 19 23.57 1.43 22.91
N LEU A 20 24.44 1.29 23.92
CA LEU A 20 25.83 0.84 23.74
C LEU A 20 25.89 -0.57 23.12
N SER A 21 25.05 -1.50 23.55
CA SER A 21 25.00 -2.86 22.98
C SER A 21 24.55 -2.89 21.51
N LYS A 22 23.87 -1.83 21.05
CA LYS A 22 23.48 -1.62 19.64
C LYS A 22 24.54 -0.84 18.84
N GLY A 23 25.73 -0.62 19.41
CA GLY A 23 26.81 0.17 18.80
C GLY A 23 26.54 1.67 18.80
N GLN A 24 25.60 2.18 19.61
CA GLN A 24 25.30 3.60 19.69
C GLN A 24 26.24 4.29 20.67
N THR A 25 26.62 5.54 20.40
CA THR A 25 27.29 6.38 21.37
C THR A 25 26.36 6.72 22.54
N ARG A 26 26.94 7.14 23.67
CA ARG A 26 26.16 7.57 24.85
C ARG A 26 25.19 8.71 24.50
N SER A 27 25.60 9.62 23.62
CA SER A 27 24.77 10.72 23.11
C SER A 27 23.59 10.22 22.27
N GLN A 28 23.83 9.26 21.38
CA GLN A 28 22.77 8.59 20.62
C GLN A 28 21.79 7.84 21.52
N ALA A 29 22.27 7.06 22.50
CA ALA A 29 21.42 6.33 23.45
C ALA A 29 20.49 7.26 24.26
N ARG A 30 20.96 8.48 24.54
CA ARG A 30 20.20 9.57 25.19
C ARG A 30 19.18 10.25 24.26
N GLY A 31 19.23 9.99 22.95
CA GLY A 31 18.35 10.62 21.96
C GLY A 31 18.83 12.00 21.49
N HIS A 32 20.04 12.41 21.86
CA HIS A 32 20.67 13.67 21.47
C HIS A 32 22.01 13.37 20.79
N PRO A 33 21.98 12.80 19.56
CA PRO A 33 23.20 12.58 18.80
C PRO A 33 23.96 13.90 18.60
N ARG A 34 25.28 13.83 18.63
CA ARG A 34 26.15 14.97 18.31
C ARG A 34 26.13 15.24 16.80
N SER A 35 26.62 16.41 16.40
CA SER A 35 26.86 16.70 14.98
C SER A 35 27.76 15.61 14.38
N GLY A 36 27.35 15.03 13.25
CA GLY A 36 28.02 13.89 12.61
C GLY A 36 27.58 12.50 13.09
N GLU A 37 26.85 12.37 14.19
CA GLU A 37 26.29 11.09 14.64
C GLU A 37 24.90 10.84 14.01
N GLY A 38 24.66 9.61 13.53
CA GLY A 38 23.32 9.21 13.10
C GLY A 38 22.31 9.21 14.26
N HIS A 39 21.03 9.42 13.98
CA HIS A 39 20.00 9.23 15.01
C HIS A 39 19.91 7.75 15.43
N ALA A 40 19.72 7.50 16.73
CA ALA A 40 19.54 6.16 17.29
C ALA A 40 18.35 5.40 16.69
N SER A 41 17.34 6.12 16.21
CA SER A 41 16.29 5.57 15.35
C SER A 41 16.80 5.57 13.89
N ARG A 42 17.04 4.37 13.33
CA ARG A 42 17.21 4.21 11.89
C ARG A 42 15.98 4.82 11.21
N ARG A 43 16.15 5.89 10.45
CA ARG A 43 15.05 6.64 9.81
C ARG A 43 14.42 5.90 8.62
N GLY A 44 14.99 4.79 8.17
CA GLY A 44 14.46 3.98 7.07
C GLY A 44 13.92 2.65 7.56
N SER A 45 12.66 2.62 8.00
CA SER A 45 11.86 1.41 7.83
C SER A 45 11.14 1.59 6.51
N THR A 46 11.26 0.63 5.59
CA THR A 46 10.28 0.50 4.50
C THR A 46 8.90 0.57 5.15
N PRO A 47 8.04 1.51 4.73
CA PRO A 47 6.75 1.68 5.35
C PRO A 47 5.96 0.37 5.19
N ARG A 48 5.57 -0.22 6.32
CA ARG A 48 4.74 -1.44 6.29
C ARG A 48 3.42 -1.09 5.62
N TYR A 49 2.97 -1.94 4.71
CA TYR A 49 1.66 -1.82 4.07
C TYR A 49 0.57 -1.58 5.12
N ASP A 50 -0.21 -0.52 4.91
CA ASP A 50 -1.37 -0.18 5.72
C ASP A 50 -2.50 0.20 4.76
N ARG A 51 -3.56 -0.61 4.77
CA ARG A 51 -4.71 -0.47 3.86
C ARG A 51 -5.31 0.94 3.92
N ARG A 52 -5.43 1.55 5.10
CA ARG A 52 -6.04 2.89 5.22
C ARG A 52 -5.11 3.96 4.65
N LEU A 53 -3.79 3.82 4.82
CA LEU A 53 -2.83 4.75 4.26
C LEU A 53 -2.75 4.65 2.73
N GLU A 54 -2.84 3.45 2.17
CA GLU A 54 -2.96 3.27 0.70
C GLU A 54 -4.27 3.84 0.15
N GLU A 55 -5.41 3.68 0.85
CA GLU A 55 -6.66 4.33 0.44
C GLU A 55 -6.52 5.87 0.47
N GLY A 56 -5.82 6.42 1.48
CA GLY A 56 -5.48 7.84 1.51
C GLY A 56 -4.64 8.28 0.30
N LEU A 57 -3.63 7.50 -0.09
CA LEU A 57 -2.84 7.79 -1.30
C LEU A 57 -3.65 7.69 -2.60
N LYS A 58 -4.61 6.77 -2.67
CA LYS A 58 -5.55 6.65 -3.78
C LYS A 58 -6.45 7.88 -3.88
N GLU A 59 -6.96 8.38 -2.77
CA GLU A 59 -7.74 9.62 -2.72
C GLU A 59 -6.91 10.85 -3.13
N MET A 60 -5.62 10.90 -2.76
CA MET A 60 -4.71 11.95 -3.24
C MET A 60 -4.49 11.90 -4.76
N ARG A 61 -4.42 10.70 -5.36
CA ARG A 61 -4.33 10.53 -6.83
C ARG A 61 -5.58 11.03 -7.55
N ARG A 62 -6.74 10.92 -6.91
CA ARG A 62 -8.02 11.50 -7.39
C ARG A 62 -8.09 13.03 -7.25
N GLY A 63 -7.00 13.68 -6.83
CA GLY A 63 -6.89 15.14 -6.72
C GLY A 63 -7.25 15.70 -5.35
N LYS A 64 -7.61 14.87 -4.37
CA LYS A 64 -7.87 15.37 -3.01
C LYS A 64 -6.58 15.87 -2.37
N SER A 65 -6.68 16.96 -1.61
CA SER A 65 -5.58 17.39 -0.75
C SER A 65 -5.26 16.32 0.30
N LEU A 66 -4.01 16.28 0.77
CA LEU A 66 -3.58 15.34 1.82
C LEU A 66 -4.51 15.34 3.04
N LYS A 67 -4.98 16.50 3.48
CA LYS A 67 -5.91 16.62 4.61
C LYS A 67 -7.27 15.99 4.31
N ALA A 68 -7.81 16.25 3.11
CA ALA A 68 -9.09 15.68 2.69
C ALA A 68 -9.00 14.16 2.49
N ALA A 69 -7.93 13.69 1.88
CA ALA A 69 -7.65 12.27 1.69
C ALA A 69 -7.48 11.53 3.02
N ALA A 70 -6.72 12.10 3.97
CA ALA A 70 -6.57 11.55 5.31
C ALA A 70 -7.92 11.43 6.05
N LYS A 71 -8.79 12.44 5.89
CA LYS A 71 -10.16 12.41 6.44
C LYS A 71 -10.98 11.29 5.82
N SER A 72 -10.99 11.15 4.49
CA SER A 72 -11.71 10.07 3.79
C SER A 72 -11.22 8.68 4.20
N ALA A 73 -9.93 8.54 4.48
CA ALA A 73 -9.34 7.26 4.91
C ALA A 73 -9.35 7.03 6.43
N HIS A 74 -9.95 7.93 7.22
CA HIS A 74 -9.99 7.87 8.68
C HIS A 74 -8.60 7.69 9.34
N VAL A 75 -7.63 8.48 8.89
CA VAL A 75 -6.26 8.51 9.43
C VAL A 75 -5.83 9.93 9.77
N ALA A 76 -4.88 10.07 10.70
CA ALA A 76 -4.29 11.37 11.00
C ALA A 76 -3.51 11.89 9.76
N PRO A 77 -3.67 13.17 9.38
CA PRO A 77 -2.94 13.76 8.24
C PRO A 77 -1.42 13.58 8.34
N GLU A 78 -0.86 13.71 9.54
CA GLU A 78 0.56 13.53 9.79
C GLU A 78 1.04 12.09 9.51
N ARG A 79 0.21 11.09 9.83
CA ARG A 79 0.50 9.69 9.57
C ARG A 79 0.49 9.40 8.06
N LEU A 80 -0.49 9.93 7.33
CA LEU A 80 -0.55 9.82 5.87
C LEU A 80 0.64 10.52 5.21
N ARG A 81 1.01 11.73 5.67
CA ARG A 81 2.16 12.48 5.17
C ARG A 81 3.47 11.72 5.36
N LYS A 82 3.70 11.21 6.58
CA LYS A 82 4.90 10.43 6.89
C LYS A 82 4.97 9.17 6.03
N TYR A 83 3.87 8.45 5.91
CA TYR A 83 3.79 7.25 5.07
C TYR A 83 4.07 7.57 3.60
N ALA A 84 3.42 8.60 3.05
CA ALA A 84 3.61 9.04 1.67
C ALA A 84 5.06 9.45 1.38
N ALA A 85 5.70 10.17 2.31
CA ALA A 85 7.10 10.55 2.19
C ALA A 85 8.03 9.32 2.27
N GLN A 86 7.72 8.35 3.13
CA GLN A 86 8.48 7.10 3.25
C GLN A 86 8.35 6.20 2.03
N THR A 87 7.21 6.21 1.34
CA THR A 87 7.01 5.43 0.10
C THR A 87 7.59 6.13 -1.12
N GLY A 88 7.99 7.39 -1.02
CA GLY A 88 8.59 8.16 -2.12
C GLY A 88 7.62 8.53 -3.26
N VAL A 89 6.31 8.31 -3.09
CA VAL A 89 5.31 8.49 -4.16
C VAL A 89 4.77 9.92 -4.27
N VAL A 90 5.03 10.75 -3.25
CA VAL A 90 4.57 12.15 -3.21
C VAL A 90 5.71 13.13 -3.39
N GLN A 91 5.40 14.24 -4.04
CA GLN A 91 6.25 15.41 -4.13
C GLN A 91 5.50 16.63 -3.62
N LYS A 92 6.25 17.61 -3.10
CA LYS A 92 5.68 18.89 -2.70
C LYS A 92 5.71 19.81 -3.91
N GLU A 93 4.54 20.21 -4.39
CA GLU A 93 4.39 21.19 -5.44
C GLU A 93 3.73 22.44 -4.88
N ARG A 94 4.43 23.58 -5.02
CA ARG A 94 4.08 24.84 -4.35
C ARG A 94 3.93 24.60 -2.84
N SER A 95 2.68 24.54 -2.36
CA SER A 95 2.32 24.33 -0.96
C SER A 95 1.48 23.07 -0.72
N ARG A 96 1.39 22.17 -1.69
CA ARG A 96 0.56 20.95 -1.61
C ARG A 96 1.38 19.69 -1.89
N TRP A 97 1.03 18.63 -1.18
CA TRP A 97 1.54 17.29 -1.47
C TRP A 97 0.72 16.67 -2.58
N VAL A 98 1.39 16.24 -3.65
CA VAL A 98 0.77 15.60 -4.82
C VAL A 98 1.42 14.26 -5.08
N VAL A 99 0.66 13.28 -5.56
CA VAL A 99 1.20 11.98 -6.01
C VAL A 99 1.57 12.13 -7.47
N LYS A 100 2.85 11.93 -7.83
CA LYS A 100 3.33 12.23 -9.19
C LYS A 100 3.86 11.03 -9.97
N ASN A 101 4.43 10.02 -9.29
CA ASN A 101 5.06 8.86 -9.95
C ASN A 101 5.05 7.63 -9.02
N ASP A 102 3.87 7.04 -8.77
CA ASP A 102 3.80 5.77 -8.04
C ASP A 102 4.19 4.61 -8.97
N ARG A 103 5.50 4.32 -9.01
CA ARG A 103 6.11 3.20 -9.75
C ARG A 103 6.24 1.92 -8.92
N ARG A 104 5.58 1.86 -7.75
CA ARG A 104 5.67 0.68 -6.89
C ARG A 104 4.93 -0.47 -7.56
N SER A 105 5.62 -1.60 -7.69
CA SER A 105 5.04 -2.81 -8.24
C SER A 105 4.01 -3.41 -7.30
N ARG A 106 2.93 -3.94 -7.88
CA ARG A 106 1.78 -4.45 -7.14
C ARG A 106 1.46 -5.86 -7.60
N GLU A 107 1.38 -6.78 -6.66
CA GLU A 107 0.88 -8.14 -6.89
C GLU A 107 -0.65 -8.12 -6.85
N LEU A 108 -1.29 -8.58 -7.92
CA LEU A 108 -2.74 -8.54 -8.10
C LEU A 108 -3.24 -9.81 -8.79
N GLN A 109 -4.44 -10.23 -8.40
CA GLN A 109 -5.16 -11.29 -9.08
C GLN A 109 -5.91 -10.74 -10.29
N ILE A 110 -5.91 -11.49 -11.39
CA ILE A 110 -6.70 -11.28 -12.59
C ILE A 110 -7.34 -12.59 -13.05
N PHE A 111 -8.40 -12.49 -13.86
CA PHE A 111 -8.93 -13.63 -14.60
C PHE A 111 -8.59 -13.48 -16.08
N SER A 112 -7.98 -14.52 -16.65
CA SER A 112 -7.54 -14.53 -18.05
C SER A 112 -7.56 -15.95 -18.59
N GLY A 113 -8.12 -16.13 -19.79
CA GLY A 113 -8.20 -17.44 -20.45
C GLY A 113 -8.89 -18.52 -19.61
N GLY A 114 -9.93 -18.14 -18.86
CA GLY A 114 -10.64 -19.05 -17.94
C GLY A 114 -9.82 -19.51 -16.72
N ARG A 115 -8.76 -18.79 -16.34
CA ARG A 115 -7.92 -19.09 -15.17
C ARG A 115 -7.77 -17.86 -14.29
N ALA A 116 -7.59 -18.10 -13.00
CA ALA A 116 -7.14 -17.08 -12.06
C ALA A 116 -5.61 -17.04 -12.01
N LEU A 117 -5.04 -15.86 -12.23
CA LEU A 117 -3.61 -15.64 -12.26
C LEU A 117 -3.25 -14.53 -11.28
N THR A 118 -2.14 -14.70 -10.58
CA THR A 118 -1.53 -13.62 -9.80
C THR A 118 -0.38 -13.05 -10.59
N ILE A 119 -0.45 -11.77 -10.92
CA ILE A 119 0.56 -11.05 -11.72
C ILE A 119 1.12 -9.87 -10.93
N VAL A 120 2.35 -9.47 -11.27
CA VAL A 120 2.98 -8.27 -10.71
C VAL A 120 2.97 -7.18 -11.78
N VAL A 121 2.33 -6.04 -11.49
CA VAL A 121 2.23 -4.91 -12.44
C VAL A 121 3.18 -3.77 -12.08
N PRO A 122 3.75 -3.04 -13.07
CA PRO A 122 4.80 -2.05 -12.84
C PRO A 122 4.31 -0.72 -12.26
N GLY A 123 3.00 -0.48 -12.18
CA GLY A 123 2.47 0.82 -11.79
C GLY A 123 1.03 0.84 -11.32
N TYR A 124 0.59 2.05 -10.97
CA TYR A 124 -0.78 2.27 -10.52
C TYR A 124 -1.82 2.18 -11.64
N ALA A 125 -1.47 2.54 -12.87
CA ALA A 125 -2.44 2.57 -13.97
C ALA A 125 -2.99 1.17 -14.26
N GLU A 126 -2.10 0.18 -14.40
CA GLU A 126 -2.46 -1.23 -14.59
C GLU A 126 -3.20 -1.77 -13.37
N ALA A 127 -2.74 -1.42 -12.16
CA ALA A 127 -3.39 -1.83 -10.92
C ALA A 127 -4.83 -1.28 -10.80
N GLU A 128 -5.05 -0.04 -11.24
CA GLU A 128 -6.36 0.58 -11.24
C GLU A 128 -7.28 -0.07 -12.28
N LEU A 129 -6.78 -0.36 -13.48
CA LEU A 129 -7.51 -1.10 -14.50
C LEU A 129 -7.97 -2.47 -13.97
N ILE A 130 -7.04 -3.24 -13.39
CA ILE A 130 -7.35 -4.54 -12.76
C ILE A 130 -8.38 -4.35 -11.65
N GLY A 131 -8.22 -3.35 -10.78
CA GLY A 131 -9.17 -3.08 -9.69
C GLY A 131 -10.59 -2.79 -10.17
N ARG A 132 -10.73 -1.97 -11.23
CA ARG A 132 -12.03 -1.70 -11.87
C ARG A 132 -12.60 -2.98 -12.48
N TYR A 133 -11.78 -3.75 -13.17
CA TYR A 133 -12.17 -5.02 -13.78
C TYR A 133 -12.70 -6.02 -12.75
N MET A 134 -11.93 -6.30 -11.68
CA MET A 134 -12.35 -7.25 -10.64
C MET A 134 -13.61 -6.79 -9.91
N SER A 135 -13.79 -5.48 -9.73
CA SER A 135 -15.04 -4.91 -9.19
C SER A 135 -16.23 -5.16 -10.11
N ALA A 136 -16.04 -4.98 -11.42
CA ALA A 136 -17.07 -5.24 -12.43
C ALA A 136 -17.41 -6.73 -12.54
N VAL A 137 -16.42 -7.63 -12.40
CA VAL A 137 -16.63 -9.08 -12.32
C VAL A 137 -17.45 -9.44 -11.08
N GLY A 138 -17.10 -8.92 -9.91
CA GLY A 138 -17.86 -9.15 -8.68
C GLY A 138 -19.32 -8.67 -8.82
N GLU A 139 -19.52 -7.49 -9.41
CA GLU A 139 -20.86 -6.96 -9.65
C GLU A 139 -21.64 -7.80 -10.67
N PHE A 140 -21.00 -8.26 -11.74
CA PHE A 140 -21.58 -9.20 -12.70
C PHE A 140 -22.00 -10.51 -12.01
N LEU A 141 -21.13 -11.13 -11.20
CA LEU A 141 -21.44 -12.39 -10.52
C LEU A 141 -22.61 -12.24 -9.54
N ARG A 142 -22.69 -11.09 -8.88
CA ARG A 142 -23.77 -10.76 -7.94
C ARG A 142 -25.12 -10.48 -8.62
N THR A 143 -25.10 -9.84 -9.80
CA THR A 143 -26.33 -9.33 -10.45
C THR A 143 -26.74 -10.09 -11.71
N ASN A 144 -25.87 -10.97 -12.23
CA ASN A 144 -25.98 -11.58 -13.55
C ASN A 144 -26.07 -10.56 -14.70
N ASN A 145 -25.64 -9.32 -14.50
CA ASN A 145 -25.69 -8.28 -15.53
C ASN A 145 -24.36 -8.20 -16.30
N ALA A 146 -24.33 -8.79 -17.50
CA ALA A 146 -23.15 -8.82 -18.36
C ALA A 146 -22.75 -7.43 -18.90
N SER A 147 -23.61 -6.40 -18.82
CA SER A 147 -23.25 -5.06 -19.26
C SER A 147 -22.08 -4.46 -18.47
N ASN A 148 -21.90 -4.89 -17.21
CA ASN A 148 -20.77 -4.50 -16.35
C ASN A 148 -19.40 -4.87 -16.95
N LEU A 149 -19.35 -5.92 -17.78
CA LEU A 149 -18.10 -6.43 -18.36
C LEU A 149 -17.73 -5.74 -19.68
N ARG A 150 -18.67 -5.05 -20.33
CA ARG A 150 -18.47 -4.40 -21.64
C ARG A 150 -17.22 -3.50 -21.71
N PRO A 151 -16.91 -2.67 -20.69
CA PRO A 151 -15.73 -1.80 -20.75
C PRO A 151 -14.40 -2.54 -20.79
N PHE A 152 -14.38 -3.86 -20.52
CA PHE A 152 -13.16 -4.66 -20.43
C PHE A 152 -13.01 -5.66 -21.58
N VAL A 153 -13.91 -5.63 -22.56
CA VAL A 153 -13.85 -6.53 -23.71
C VAL A 153 -12.66 -6.13 -24.60
N GLY A 154 -11.71 -7.06 -24.79
CA GLY A 154 -10.49 -6.80 -25.57
C GLY A 154 -9.36 -6.14 -24.78
N GLU A 155 -9.62 -5.72 -23.54
CA GLU A 155 -8.62 -5.09 -22.68
C GLU A 155 -7.54 -6.07 -22.24
N GLN A 156 -6.30 -5.61 -22.24
CA GLN A 156 -5.12 -6.38 -21.88
C GLN A 156 -4.31 -5.67 -20.80
N VAL A 157 -3.65 -6.45 -19.95
CA VAL A 157 -2.73 -5.93 -18.95
C VAL A 157 -1.36 -6.57 -19.13
N ALA A 158 -0.30 -5.76 -19.06
CA ALA A 158 1.08 -6.22 -19.07
C ALA A 158 1.62 -6.34 -17.64
N ASP A 159 2.35 -7.41 -17.36
CA ASP A 159 3.12 -7.55 -16.11
C ASP A 159 4.48 -6.84 -16.19
N VAL A 160 5.22 -6.83 -15.07
CA VAL A 160 6.58 -6.26 -14.98
C VAL A 160 7.59 -6.90 -15.94
N ASN A 161 7.31 -8.11 -16.44
CA ASN A 161 8.17 -8.82 -17.39
C ASN A 161 7.74 -8.56 -18.85
N GLY A 162 6.72 -7.72 -19.08
CA GLY A 162 6.19 -7.41 -20.40
C GLY A 162 5.25 -8.47 -20.97
N ARG A 163 4.86 -9.48 -20.19
CA ARG A 163 3.89 -10.48 -20.63
C ARG A 163 2.48 -9.90 -20.54
N THR A 164 1.70 -10.04 -21.61
CA THR A 164 0.34 -9.53 -21.69
C THR A 164 -0.70 -10.61 -21.37
N TYR A 165 -1.80 -10.18 -20.74
CA TYR A 165 -2.92 -11.02 -20.35
C TYR A 165 -4.23 -10.35 -20.76
N LEU A 166 -5.03 -11.04 -21.58
CA LEU A 166 -6.37 -10.59 -21.96
C LEU A 166 -7.33 -10.78 -20.78
N LEU A 167 -8.08 -9.74 -20.41
CA LEU A 167 -9.05 -9.81 -19.32
C LEU A 167 -10.25 -10.70 -19.72
N GLU A 168 -10.63 -11.62 -18.84
CA GLU A 168 -11.73 -12.55 -19.10
C GLU A 168 -13.09 -11.84 -18.95
N THR A 169 -13.87 -11.82 -20.02
CA THR A 169 -15.20 -11.19 -20.04
C THR A 169 -16.31 -12.17 -20.38
N ARG A 170 -16.00 -13.46 -20.61
CA ARG A 170 -17.00 -14.48 -20.95
C ARG A 170 -17.76 -14.92 -19.69
N PRO A 171 -19.10 -14.70 -19.61
CA PRO A 171 -19.91 -15.05 -18.45
C PRO A 171 -19.70 -16.48 -17.94
N ASN A 172 -19.73 -17.47 -18.84
CA ASN A 172 -19.62 -18.88 -18.48
C ASN A 172 -18.30 -19.24 -17.78
N LEU A 173 -17.20 -18.59 -18.16
CA LEU A 173 -15.90 -18.84 -17.54
C LEU A 173 -15.76 -18.14 -16.20
N LEU A 174 -16.31 -16.93 -16.08
CA LEU A 174 -16.36 -16.23 -14.80
C LEU A 174 -17.22 -16.98 -13.78
N TYR A 175 -18.37 -17.54 -14.19
CA TYR A 175 -19.17 -18.41 -13.34
C TYR A 175 -18.43 -19.69 -12.94
N ARG A 176 -17.73 -20.32 -13.89
CA ARG A 176 -16.91 -21.50 -13.59
C ARG A 176 -15.83 -21.18 -12.55
N LEU A 177 -15.11 -20.07 -12.73
CA LEU A 177 -14.08 -19.64 -11.78
C LEU A 177 -14.66 -19.40 -10.39
N HIS A 178 -15.79 -18.71 -10.30
CA HIS A 178 -16.49 -18.48 -9.04
C HIS A 178 -16.97 -19.79 -8.38
N ALA A 179 -17.50 -20.73 -9.16
CA ALA A 179 -17.92 -22.04 -8.66
C ALA A 179 -16.75 -22.90 -8.13
N LEU A 180 -15.52 -22.64 -8.59
CA LEU A 180 -14.30 -23.25 -8.06
C LEU A 180 -13.78 -22.58 -6.77
N GLY A 181 -14.55 -21.66 -6.19
CA GLY A 181 -14.17 -20.91 -4.99
C GLY A 181 -13.15 -19.79 -5.25
N VAL A 182 -12.96 -19.41 -6.52
CA VAL A 182 -12.08 -18.29 -6.86
C VAL A 182 -12.87 -16.99 -6.72
N GLU A 183 -12.64 -16.32 -5.59
CA GLU A 183 -13.28 -15.03 -5.30
C GLU A 183 -12.57 -13.87 -6.02
N PRO A 184 -13.31 -12.93 -6.64
CA PRO A 184 -12.71 -11.78 -7.31
C PRO A 184 -12.14 -10.71 -6.36
N PHE A 185 -12.42 -10.80 -5.04
CA PHE A 185 -12.13 -9.71 -4.09
C PHE A 185 -11.19 -10.08 -2.94
N GLU A 186 -10.43 -11.18 -3.00
CA GLU A 186 -9.28 -11.33 -2.12
C GLU A 186 -8.06 -10.59 -2.70
N GLN A 187 -8.16 -9.27 -2.80
CA GLN A 187 -7.01 -8.42 -3.11
C GLN A 187 -6.04 -8.45 -1.93
N VAL A 188 -5.08 -9.37 -1.95
CA VAL A 188 -3.83 -9.18 -1.22
C VAL A 188 -3.08 -8.06 -1.94
N TYR A 189 -3.42 -6.81 -1.64
CA TYR A 189 -2.62 -5.65 -2.04
C TYR A 189 -1.25 -5.79 -1.38
N ARG A 190 -0.33 -6.43 -2.08
CA ARG A 190 1.06 -6.55 -1.67
C ARG A 190 1.90 -5.67 -2.59
N ILE A 191 2.47 -4.64 -1.99
CA ILE A 191 3.59 -3.94 -2.59
C ILE A 191 4.79 -4.86 -2.42
N VAL A 192 5.38 -5.28 -3.54
CA VAL A 192 6.47 -6.27 -3.58
C VAL A 192 7.87 -5.64 -3.69
N SER A 193 7.95 -4.30 -3.61
CA SER A 193 9.18 -3.51 -3.71
C SER A 193 9.41 -2.63 -2.49
#